data_AF-D7L4G6-F1
#
_entry.id   AF-D7L4G6-F1
#
_cell.length_a   1.000
_cell.length_b   1.000
_cell.length_c   1.000
_cell.angle_alpha   90.00
_cell.angle_beta   90.00
_cell.angle_gamma   90.00
#
_symmetry.space_group_name_H-M   'P 1'
#
loop_
_entity.id
_entity.type
_entity.pdbx_description
1 polymer ?
#
loop_
_entity_poly.entity_id
_entity_poly.type
_entity_poly.pdbx_seq_one_letter_code
_entity_poly.pdbx_strand_id
1 'polypeptide(L)'
;MRMVLCLSPQSNFSNSSFSKNLNYLVSSIHCLTSNTYCFYNLSVGTDSDQERVEAIGFCNRVLFRVDCLKCIAQATKNLTTNCIFRYSNKPIFKKPKTFPVLEALNPEQRHRR
;
A
#
# COMPACT_ATOMS: atom_id res chain seq x y z
N MET A 1 5.93 16.93 -0.12
CA MET A 1 5.71 16.25 -1.41
C MET A 1 4.84 15.04 -1.14
N ARG A 2 3.62 14.98 -1.67
CA ARG A 2 2.72 13.82 -1.55
C ARG A 2 2.88 13.02 -2.83
N MET A 3 3.06 11.70 -2.77
CA MET A 3 3.43 10.93 -3.96
C MET A 3 2.70 9.59 -4.09
N VAL A 4 1.89 9.44 -5.13
CA VAL A 4 1.36 8.13 -5.58
C VAL A 4 2.36 7.62 -6.62
N LEU A 5 2.76 6.36 -6.51
CA LEU A 5 3.62 5.73 -7.49
C LEU A 5 2.96 4.49 -8.06
N CYS A 6 2.67 4.52 -9.36
CA CYS A 6 2.23 3.37 -10.14
C CYS A 6 3.41 2.89 -11.00
N LEU A 7 3.91 1.70 -10.73
CA LEU A 7 5.04 1.12 -11.47
C LEU A 7 4.68 0.60 -12.86
N SER A 8 3.40 0.31 -13.09
CA SER A 8 2.90 -0.27 -14.34
C SER A 8 1.68 0.50 -14.85
N PRO A 9 1.81 1.78 -15.24
CA PRO A 9 0.67 2.59 -15.67
C PRO A 9 -0.03 2.04 -16.93
N GLN A 10 0.65 1.20 -17.73
CA GLN A 10 0.05 0.56 -18.91
C GLN A 10 -0.76 -0.73 -18.61
N SER A 11 -0.78 -1.24 -17.39
CA SER A 11 -1.56 -2.44 -17.06
C SER A 11 -3.05 -2.13 -16.89
N ASN A 12 -3.90 -2.65 -17.77
CA ASN A 12 -5.35 -2.47 -17.69
C ASN A 12 -6.01 -3.63 -16.94
N PHE A 13 -6.41 -3.38 -15.70
CA PHE A 13 -7.12 -4.34 -14.85
C PHE A 13 -8.62 -4.06 -14.74
N SER A 14 -9.19 -3.21 -15.59
CA SER A 14 -10.62 -2.90 -15.58
C SER A 14 -11.45 -4.19 -15.72
N ASN A 15 -12.46 -4.37 -14.86
CA ASN A 15 -13.33 -5.55 -14.80
C ASN A 15 -12.64 -6.92 -14.61
N SER A 16 -11.35 -6.94 -14.26
CA SER A 16 -10.62 -8.18 -13.94
C SER A 16 -11.00 -8.74 -12.56
N SER A 17 -10.74 -10.03 -12.35
CA SER A 17 -10.81 -10.65 -11.02
C SER A 17 -9.87 -9.97 -10.03
N PHE A 18 -8.67 -9.57 -10.46
CA PHE A 18 -7.76 -8.74 -9.66
C PHE A 18 -8.42 -7.46 -9.12
N SER A 19 -9.11 -6.69 -9.98
CA SER A 19 -9.79 -5.45 -9.58
C SER A 19 -10.93 -5.71 -8.59
N LYS A 20 -11.72 -6.77 -8.80
CA LYS A 20 -12.76 -7.21 -7.86
C LYS A 20 -12.19 -7.58 -6.49
N ASN A 21 -11.12 -8.38 -6.49
CA ASN A 21 -10.44 -8.81 -5.27
C ASN A 21 -9.77 -7.64 -4.54
N LEU A 22 -9.21 -6.67 -5.27
CA LEU A 22 -8.63 -5.47 -4.70
C LEU A 22 -9.70 -4.61 -4.03
N ASN A 23 -10.86 -4.41 -4.69
CA ASN A 23 -11.98 -3.66 -4.12
C ASN A 23 -12.54 -4.34 -2.86
N TYR A 24 -12.64 -5.66 -2.87
CA TYR A 24 -13.01 -6.46 -1.71
C TYR A 24 -12.01 -6.27 -0.55
N LEU A 25 -10.71 -6.40 -0.83
CA LEU A 25 -9.64 -6.20 0.15
C LEU A 25 -9.69 -4.79 0.75
N VAL A 26 -9.81 -3.76 -0.09
CA VAL A 26 -9.87 -2.36 0.37
C VAL A 26 -11.08 -2.12 1.27
N SER A 27 -12.24 -2.71 0.92
CA SER A 27 -13.46 -2.58 1.71
C SER A 27 -13.38 -3.30 3.06
N SER A 28 -12.57 -4.35 3.18
CA SER A 28 -12.42 -5.13 4.42
C SER A 28 -11.38 -4.58 5.40
N ILE A 29 -10.58 -3.56 5.01
CA ILE A 29 -9.52 -2.99 5.88
C ILE A 29 -10.07 -2.54 7.24
N HIS A 30 -11.26 -1.94 7.26
CA HIS A 30 -11.89 -1.47 8.50
C HIS A 30 -12.30 -2.60 9.45
N CYS A 31 -12.47 -3.82 8.93
CA CYS A 31 -12.85 -5.00 9.69
C CYS A 31 -11.64 -5.81 10.17
N LEU A 32 -10.41 -5.42 9.80
CA LEU A 32 -9.21 -6.11 10.24
C LEU A 32 -9.06 -5.98 11.76
N THR A 33 -8.63 -7.06 12.39
CA THR A 33 -8.24 -7.02 13.79
C THR A 33 -7.00 -6.16 13.94
N SER A 34 -7.07 -5.15 14.80
CA SER A 34 -5.91 -4.31 15.03
C SER A 34 -4.78 -5.12 15.66
N ASN A 35 -3.55 -4.93 15.19
CA ASN A 35 -2.38 -5.54 15.80
C ASN A 35 -1.48 -4.49 16.47
N THR A 36 -0.50 -4.95 17.24
CA THR A 36 0.48 -4.11 17.94
C THR A 36 1.57 -3.53 17.03
N TYR A 37 1.71 -4.06 15.81
CA TYR A 37 2.84 -3.79 14.93
C TYR A 37 2.55 -2.71 13.88
N CYS A 38 1.29 -2.26 13.79
CA CYS A 38 0.88 -1.22 12.84
C CYS A 38 1.24 -1.57 11.39
N PHE A 39 1.34 -2.87 11.10
CA PHE A 39 1.82 -3.45 9.85
C PHE A 39 0.94 -4.65 9.49
N TYR A 40 0.47 -4.71 8.24
CA TYR A 40 -0.53 -5.66 7.78
C TYR A 40 -0.10 -6.26 6.44
N ASN A 41 0.05 -7.58 6.41
CA ASN A 41 0.16 -8.35 5.16
C ASN A 41 -1.23 -8.88 4.81
N LEU A 42 -1.74 -8.52 3.65
CA LEU A 42 -3.09 -8.84 3.21
C LEU A 42 -3.02 -9.55 1.85
N SER A 43 -3.77 -10.64 1.70
CA SER A 43 -3.84 -11.38 0.45
C SER A 43 -5.27 -11.79 0.13
N VAL A 44 -5.67 -11.67 -1.14
CA VAL A 44 -6.96 -12.16 -1.66
C VAL A 44 -6.73 -12.83 -3.01
N GLY A 45 -7.48 -13.89 -3.30
CA GLY A 45 -7.41 -14.62 -4.57
C GLY A 45 -6.44 -15.80 -4.54
N THR A 46 -6.33 -16.47 -5.68
CA THR A 46 -5.48 -17.65 -5.90
C THR A 46 -4.06 -17.27 -6.28
N ASP A 47 -3.18 -18.27 -6.46
CA ASP A 47 -1.81 -18.07 -6.94
C ASP A 47 -1.68 -17.76 -8.45
N SER A 48 -2.75 -17.25 -9.08
CA SER A 48 -2.70 -16.73 -10.44
C SER A 48 -2.56 -15.20 -10.45
N ASP A 49 -1.73 -14.67 -11.34
CA ASP A 49 -1.56 -13.21 -11.47
C ASP A 49 -2.82 -12.48 -11.99
N GLN A 50 -3.84 -13.23 -12.42
CA GLN A 50 -5.14 -12.71 -12.88
C GLN A 50 -6.09 -12.39 -11.73
N GLU A 51 -5.91 -13.04 -10.57
CA GLU A 51 -6.79 -12.91 -9.41
C GLU A 51 -6.07 -12.46 -8.15
N ARG A 52 -4.77 -12.79 -8.01
CA ARG A 52 -3.99 -12.55 -6.79
C ARG A 52 -3.90 -11.05 -6.50
N VAL A 53 -4.19 -10.68 -5.27
CA VAL A 53 -3.85 -9.39 -4.71
C VAL A 53 -2.97 -9.63 -3.49
N GLU A 54 -1.73 -9.15 -3.51
CA GLU A 54 -0.93 -8.99 -2.30
C GLU A 54 -0.82 -7.51 -1.95
N ALA A 55 -1.07 -7.18 -0.70
CA ALA A 55 -0.98 -5.83 -0.19
C ALA A 55 -0.26 -5.74 1.15
N ILE A 56 0.46 -4.63 1.34
CA ILE A 56 1.14 -4.26 2.58
C ILE A 56 0.59 -2.91 3.01
N GLY A 57 -0.01 -2.85 4.20
CA GLY A 57 -0.43 -1.63 4.87
C GLY A 57 0.46 -1.35 6.07
N PHE A 58 0.95 -0.13 6.22
CA PHE A 58 1.73 0.29 7.38
C PHE A 58 1.34 1.71 7.79
N CYS A 59 1.31 1.96 9.10
CA CYS A 59 1.11 3.29 9.65
C CYS A 59 2.24 3.65 10.62
N ASN A 60 2.53 4.95 10.72
CA ASN A 60 3.47 5.47 11.71
C ASN A 60 3.03 5.07 13.13
N ARG A 61 3.97 4.65 13.98
CA ARG A 61 3.74 4.17 15.36
C ARG A 61 3.08 5.19 16.28
N VAL A 62 3.01 6.46 15.87
CA VAL A 62 2.31 7.53 16.62
C VAL A 62 0.79 7.35 16.59
N LEU A 63 0.23 6.63 15.60
CA LEU A 63 -1.21 6.41 15.51
C LEU A 63 -1.69 5.26 16.41
N PHE A 64 -2.78 5.48 17.14
CA PHE A 64 -3.47 4.42 17.87
C PHE A 64 -4.06 3.38 16.89
N ARG A 65 -4.25 2.17 17.41
CA ARG A 65 -4.63 0.97 16.64
C ARG A 65 -5.79 1.17 15.65
N VAL A 66 -6.87 1.83 16.09
CA VAL A 66 -8.06 2.10 15.24
C VAL A 66 -7.76 3.17 14.18
N ASP A 67 -6.99 4.19 14.53
CA ASP A 67 -6.62 5.27 13.62
C ASP A 67 -5.64 4.79 12.54
N CYS A 68 -4.83 3.78 12.85
CA CYS A 68 -3.98 3.10 11.89
C CYS A 68 -4.78 2.49 10.73
N LEU A 69 -5.80 1.67 11.04
CA LEU A 69 -6.63 1.02 10.01
C LEU A 69 -7.42 2.03 9.19
N LYS A 70 -7.95 3.09 9.83
CA LYS A 70 -8.60 4.21 9.13
C LYS A 70 -7.63 4.90 8.17
N CYS A 71 -6.41 5.16 8.62
CA CYS A 71 -5.38 5.83 7.82
C CYS A 71 -4.88 4.95 6.66
N ILE A 72 -4.73 3.63 6.85
CA ILE A 72 -4.45 2.69 5.76
C ILE A 72 -5.60 2.66 4.75
N ALA A 73 -6.86 2.59 5.22
CA ALA A 73 -8.02 2.64 4.34
C ALA A 73 -8.10 3.95 3.54
N GLN A 74 -7.78 5.09 4.16
CA GLN A 74 -7.65 6.37 3.46
C GLN A 74 -6.50 6.35 2.44
N ALA A 75 -5.37 5.72 2.77
CA ALA A 75 -4.22 5.58 1.88
C ALA A 75 -4.52 4.78 0.61
N THR A 76 -5.61 4.00 0.58
CA THR A 76 -6.07 3.29 -0.64
C THR A 76 -6.64 4.23 -1.71
N LYS A 77 -7.18 5.38 -1.29
CA LYS A 77 -7.85 6.36 -2.16
C LYS A 77 -7.00 7.62 -2.34
N ASN A 78 -6.42 8.09 -1.24
CA ASN A 78 -5.79 9.39 -1.15
C ASN A 78 -4.36 9.28 -0.60
N LEU A 79 -3.54 10.28 -0.91
CA LEU A 79 -2.22 10.38 -0.34
C LEU A 79 -2.28 10.77 1.14
N THR A 80 -1.67 9.95 1.99
CA THR A 80 -1.52 10.22 3.41
C THR A 80 -0.03 10.32 3.77
N THR A 81 0.32 11.15 4.74
CA THR A 81 1.70 11.25 5.26
C THR A 81 1.99 10.25 6.37
N ASN A 82 0.93 9.69 6.98
CA ASN A 82 1.04 8.89 8.19
C ASN A 82 0.95 7.39 7.90
N CYS A 83 0.50 7.00 6.70
CA CYS A 83 0.36 5.61 6.30
C CYS A 83 0.75 5.37 4.85
N ILE A 84 1.15 4.14 4.56
CA ILE A 84 1.47 3.65 3.23
C ILE A 84 0.60 2.42 2.98
N PHE A 85 0.04 2.36 1.77
CA PHE A 85 -0.62 1.18 1.24
C PHE A 85 0.00 0.83 -0.11
N ARG A 86 0.56 -0.37 -0.22
CA ARG A 86 1.17 -0.89 -1.44
C ARG A 86 0.49 -2.19 -1.82
N TYR A 87 0.13 -2.37 -3.08
CA TYR A 87 -0.47 -3.61 -3.58
C TYR A 87 0.14 -4.03 -4.92
N SER A 88 -0.01 -5.31 -5.27
CA SER A 88 0.43 -5.87 -6.56
C SER A 88 -0.33 -7.15 -6.89
N ASN A 89 -0.42 -7.46 -8.18
CA ASN A 89 -0.84 -8.79 -8.66
C ASN A 89 0.31 -9.81 -8.69
N LYS A 90 1.54 -9.36 -8.41
CA LYS A 90 2.73 -10.18 -8.27
C LYS A 90 3.11 -10.34 -6.80
N PRO A 91 3.81 -11.43 -6.43
CA PRO A 91 4.28 -11.60 -5.07
C PRO A 91 5.25 -10.49 -4.64
N ILE A 92 4.94 -9.82 -3.52
CA ILE A 92 5.73 -8.76 -2.88
C ILE A 92 6.21 -9.13 -1.47
N PHE A 93 5.59 -10.12 -0.83
CA PHE A 93 6.05 -10.56 0.49
C PHE A 93 7.45 -11.18 0.44
N LYS A 94 8.27 -10.90 1.47
CA LYS A 94 9.62 -11.45 1.65
C LYS A 94 10.58 -11.22 0.47
N LYS A 95 10.25 -10.33 -0.48
CA LYS A 95 11.12 -9.93 -1.60
C LYS A 95 11.71 -8.55 -1.33
N PRO A 96 12.97 -8.46 -0.85
CA PRO A 96 13.59 -7.18 -0.60
C PRO A 96 13.75 -6.38 -1.90
N LYS A 97 13.48 -5.08 -1.84
CA LYS A 97 13.88 -4.13 -2.89
C LYS A 97 15.20 -3.53 -2.46
N THR A 98 16.24 -3.76 -3.25
CA THR A 98 17.61 -3.28 -2.97
C THR A 98 17.84 -1.84 -3.41
N PHE A 99 16.92 -1.28 -4.20
CA PHE A 99 17.00 0.08 -4.70
C PHE A 99 15.72 0.85 -4.37
N PRO A 100 15.85 2.13 -3.97
CA PRO A 100 14.70 2.99 -3.75
C PRO A 100 13.98 3.18 -5.08
N VAL A 101 12.66 3.06 -5.04
CA VAL A 101 11.84 3.34 -6.21
C VAL A 101 11.75 4.85 -6.47
N LEU A 102 11.96 5.65 -5.42
CA LEU A 102 12.13 7.08 -5.50
C LEU A 102 12.99 7.58 -4.35
N GLU A 103 13.82 8.58 -4.62
CA GLU A 103 14.65 9.25 -3.64
C GLU A 103 14.14 10.67 -3.41
N ALA A 104 14.01 11.06 -2.15
CA ALA A 104 13.71 12.44 -1.79
C ALA A 104 15.01 13.21 -1.63
N LEU A 105 15.06 14.43 -2.18
CA LEU A 105 16.18 15.34 -1.96
C LEU A 105 16.26 15.74 -0.49
N ASN A 106 17.48 15.80 0.04
CA ASN A 106 17.73 16.25 1.39
C ASN A 106 17.28 17.72 1.54
N PRO A 107 16.33 18.05 2.45
CA PRO A 107 15.86 19.42 2.65
C PRO A 107 16.98 20.41 2.99
N GLU A 108 18.01 19.96 3.71
CA GLU A 108 19.17 20.77 4.11
C GLU A 108 20.05 21.21 2.93
N GLN A 109 19.90 20.58 1.76
CA GLN A 109 20.60 20.97 0.54
C GLN A 109 19.81 21.99 -0.30
N ARG A 110 18.58 22.34 0.11
CA ARG A 110 17.71 23.27 -0.62
C ARG A 110 18.07 24.75 -0.41
N HIS A 111 18.90 25.08 0.58
CA HIS A 111 19.35 26.45 0.86
C HIS A 111 20.75 26.78 0.31
N ARG A 112 21.36 25.88 -0.48
CA ARG A 112 22.67 26.11 -1.14
C ARG A 112 22.54 26.16 -2.67
N ARG A 113 21.53 26.82 -3.21
CA ARG A 113 21.42 27.19 -4.63
C ARG A 113 20.81 28.57 -4.77
#